data_AF-A0A9W7DXH6-F1
#
_entry.id   AF-A0A9W7DXH6-F1
#
_cell.length_a   1.000
_cell.length_b   1.000
_cell.length_c   1.000
_cell.angle_alpha   90.00
_cell.angle_beta   90.00
_cell.angle_gamma   90.00
#
_symmetry.space_group_name_H-M   'P 1'
#
loop_
_entity.id
_entity.type
_entity.pdbx_description
1 polymer ?
#
loop_
_entity_poly.entity_id
_entity_poly.type
_entity_poly.pdbx_seq_one_letter_code
_entity_poly.pdbx_strand_id
1 'polypeptide(L)'
;MPEDARQMASAETESLSPIFAMNENVLDKLKCLNYERDFVQAQNRRPFTREQFAIQADNNAIQFKDFELKAAYGEAVCAVLDFLTDRCLESERFVFKMPKHNEPAEPDDVDGDDDAMIDDDEIEDEVEAIEEDAAMFTEADENAFVHSENQKIIESRVDPIELRLNNNNVGKEWRSHINQTMKHSELIQKALPTTESILKQINNQLGGAVEKMKSKEKYLNTSFSQLCNEYQVVKASLSEIEDKHSTGTESVSVLTNELATIQDQLSDIKGTMDSRGSSMTDTSPLVKIKAALQEIKVEIQNFELRIGVVGQTLLTTQTANGGGDIDVEGGDDLDDEFADA
;
A
#
# COMPACT_ATOMS: atom_id res chain seq x y z
N MET A 1 38.92 -18.27 38.55
CA MET A 1 37.82 -17.38 38.11
C MET A 1 38.18 -16.46 36.93
N PRO A 2 39.45 -16.04 36.66
CA PRO A 2 39.77 -15.33 35.41
C PRO A 2 40.31 -16.23 34.27
N GLU A 3 40.68 -17.48 34.56
CA GLU A 3 41.22 -18.43 33.57
C GLU A 3 40.14 -19.09 32.71
N ASP A 4 38.98 -19.43 33.30
CA ASP A 4 37.82 -19.99 32.57
C ASP A 4 37.24 -19.00 31.55
N ALA A 5 37.20 -17.70 31.87
CA ALA A 5 36.71 -16.68 30.95
C ALA A 5 37.62 -16.49 29.73
N ARG A 6 38.93 -16.68 29.88
CA ARG A 6 39.89 -16.65 28.76
C ARG A 6 39.81 -17.92 27.91
N GLN A 7 39.58 -19.08 28.52
CA GLN A 7 39.39 -20.33 27.79
C GLN A 7 38.08 -20.33 26.98
N MET A 8 36.98 -19.81 27.55
CA MET A 8 35.72 -19.63 26.85
C MET A 8 35.82 -18.63 25.67
N ALA A 9 36.51 -17.50 25.87
CA ALA A 9 36.77 -16.55 24.78
C ALA A 9 37.64 -17.17 23.67
N SER A 10 38.65 -17.99 24.02
CA SER A 10 39.48 -18.67 23.02
C SER A 10 38.70 -19.72 22.21
N ALA A 11 37.76 -20.43 22.87
CA ALA A 11 36.90 -21.41 22.21
C ALA A 11 35.87 -20.75 21.27
N GLU A 12 35.31 -19.60 21.65
CA GLU A 12 34.47 -18.79 20.77
C GLU A 12 35.26 -18.28 19.55
N THR A 13 36.50 -17.82 19.74
CA THR A 13 37.35 -17.36 18.62
C THR A 13 37.76 -18.49 17.65
N GLU A 14 37.97 -19.72 18.13
CA GLU A 14 38.25 -20.87 17.27
C GLU A 14 37.03 -21.25 16.41
N SER A 15 35.82 -21.17 16.98
CA SER A 15 34.57 -21.47 16.27
C SER A 15 34.23 -20.45 15.16
N LEU A 16 34.66 -19.20 15.32
CA LEU A 16 34.44 -18.09 14.38
C LEU A 16 35.53 -18.00 13.30
N SER A 17 36.60 -18.82 13.37
CA SER A 17 37.72 -18.82 12.43
C SER A 17 37.31 -18.91 10.94
N PRO A 18 36.35 -19.78 10.53
CA PRO A 18 35.88 -19.81 9.15
C PRO A 18 35.17 -18.52 8.70
N ILE A 19 34.45 -17.86 9.62
CA ILE A 19 33.72 -16.63 9.36
C ILE A 19 34.69 -15.46 9.17
N PHE A 20 35.74 -15.38 9.99
CA PHE A 20 36.81 -14.39 9.80
C PHE A 20 37.52 -14.57 8.47
N ALA A 21 37.84 -15.80 8.06
CA ALA A 21 38.49 -16.07 6.78
C ALA A 21 37.61 -15.67 5.58
N MET A 22 36.29 -15.90 5.67
CA MET A 22 35.35 -15.47 4.63
C MET A 22 35.22 -13.95 4.58
N ASN A 23 35.13 -13.27 5.74
CA ASN A 23 35.07 -11.81 5.80
C ASN A 23 36.36 -11.17 5.26
N GLU A 24 37.52 -11.77 5.53
CA GLU A 24 38.81 -11.33 4.99
C GLU A 24 38.87 -11.45 3.46
N ASN A 25 38.39 -12.56 2.89
CA ASN A 25 38.30 -12.73 1.44
C ASN A 25 37.35 -11.71 0.78
N VAL A 26 36.22 -11.41 1.43
CA VAL A 26 35.27 -10.39 0.96
C VAL A 26 35.88 -9.00 1.02
N LEU A 27 36.55 -8.66 2.13
CA LEU A 27 37.23 -7.37 2.28
C LEU A 27 38.35 -7.18 1.26
N ASP A 28 39.14 -8.22 0.97
CA ASP A 28 40.18 -8.14 -0.06
C ASP A 28 39.59 -7.90 -1.46
N LYS A 29 38.48 -8.57 -1.79
CA LYS A 29 37.75 -8.32 -3.04
C LYS A 29 37.17 -6.90 -3.10
N LEU A 30 36.61 -6.41 -2.00
CA LEU A 30 36.09 -5.04 -1.92
C LEU A 30 37.23 -3.99 -2.06
N LYS A 31 38.39 -4.25 -1.47
CA LYS A 31 39.58 -3.40 -1.63
C LYS A 31 40.06 -3.35 -3.08
N CYS A 32 40.05 -4.48 -3.79
CA CYS A 32 40.35 -4.52 -5.23
C CYS A 32 39.39 -3.66 -6.06
N LEU A 33 38.15 -3.44 -5.58
CA LEU A 33 37.13 -2.60 -6.20
C LEU A 33 37.16 -1.13 -5.74
N ASN A 34 38.21 -0.70 -5.02
CA ASN A 34 38.35 0.66 -4.45
C ASN A 34 37.16 1.11 -3.58
N TYR A 35 36.54 0.18 -2.83
CA TYR A 35 35.36 0.48 -2.02
C TYR A 35 35.58 1.62 -0.99
N GLU A 36 36.81 1.75 -0.46
CA GLU A 36 37.15 2.75 0.56
C GLU A 36 37.07 4.19 0.03
N ARG A 37 37.30 4.39 -1.27
CA ARG A 37 37.25 5.71 -1.87
C ARG A 37 35.85 6.04 -2.37
N ASP A 38 35.19 5.10 -3.02
CA ASP A 38 34.00 5.41 -3.80
C ASP A 38 32.71 5.10 -3.03
N PHE A 39 32.69 4.06 -2.17
CA PHE A 39 31.51 3.68 -1.39
C PHE A 39 31.54 4.27 0.03
N VAL A 40 32.68 4.18 0.72
CA VAL A 40 32.82 4.63 2.11
C VAL A 40 32.75 6.16 2.24
N GLN A 41 33.32 6.90 1.28
CA GLN A 41 33.22 8.37 1.27
C GLN A 41 31.84 8.87 0.86
N ALA A 42 31.21 8.25 -0.14
CA ALA A 42 29.89 8.65 -0.62
C ALA A 42 28.79 8.43 0.44
N GLN A 43 28.89 7.35 1.21
CA GLN A 43 27.89 6.99 2.23
C GLN A 43 28.27 7.46 3.65
N ASN A 44 29.36 8.22 3.80
CA ASN A 44 29.91 8.67 5.10
C ASN A 44 29.97 7.53 6.15
N ARG A 45 30.37 6.33 5.70
CA ARG A 45 30.52 5.15 6.55
C ARG A 45 31.97 5.02 7.00
N ARG A 46 32.23 4.21 8.03
CA ARG A 46 33.61 3.81 8.37
C ARG A 46 34.01 2.61 7.52
N PRO A 47 35.29 2.49 7.13
CA PRO A 47 35.79 1.31 6.43
C PRO A 47 35.44 0.04 7.21
N PHE A 48 35.10 -1.02 6.49
CA PHE A 48 34.71 -2.27 7.12
C PHE A 48 35.94 -2.93 7.75
N THR A 49 35.81 -3.34 9.02
CA THR A 49 36.89 -4.01 9.75
C THR A 49 36.76 -5.53 9.65
N ARG A 50 37.88 -6.25 9.78
CA ARG A 50 37.95 -7.74 9.72
C ARG A 50 36.98 -8.42 10.68
N GLU A 51 36.63 -7.74 11.77
CA GLU A 51 35.82 -8.28 12.87
C GLU A 51 34.36 -7.82 12.80
N GLN A 52 34.01 -6.91 11.88
CA GLN A 52 32.74 -6.17 11.89
C GLN A 52 31.48 -7.04 11.80
N PHE A 53 31.58 -8.20 11.14
CA PHE A 53 30.46 -9.14 10.99
C PHE A 53 30.61 -10.41 11.84
N ALA A 54 31.71 -10.54 12.55
CA ALA A 54 32.07 -11.75 13.30
C ALA A 54 31.97 -11.57 14.82
N ILE A 55 32.13 -10.34 15.32
CA ILE A 55 32.04 -10.01 16.75
C ILE A 55 30.95 -8.95 16.95
N GLN A 56 30.12 -9.11 17.99
CA GLN A 56 29.18 -8.06 18.39
C GLN A 56 29.96 -6.83 18.87
N ALA A 57 29.84 -5.71 18.16
CA ALA A 57 30.56 -4.49 18.49
C ALA A 57 30.10 -3.91 19.85
N ASP A 58 31.01 -3.31 20.62
CA ASP A 58 30.70 -2.76 21.96
C ASP A 58 29.66 -1.62 21.97
N ASN A 59 29.34 -1.05 20.80
CA ASN A 59 28.43 0.08 20.66
C ASN A 59 27.23 -0.27 19.76
N ASN A 60 26.04 -0.34 20.38
CA ASN A 60 24.78 -0.71 19.73
C ASN A 60 24.45 0.17 18.50
N ALA A 61 24.84 1.44 18.48
CA ALA A 61 24.54 2.34 17.35
C ALA A 61 25.29 1.98 16.05
N ILE A 62 26.46 1.35 16.15
CA ILE A 62 27.22 0.84 15.00
C ILE A 62 26.58 -0.47 14.53
N GLN A 63 26.19 -1.32 15.48
CA GLN A 63 25.50 -2.57 15.17
C GLN A 63 24.20 -2.35 14.41
N PHE A 64 23.40 -1.32 14.74
CA PHE A 64 22.14 -1.05 14.02
C PHE A 64 22.34 -0.88 12.50
N LYS A 65 23.38 -0.16 12.07
CA LYS A 65 23.69 0.03 10.64
C LYS A 65 24.23 -1.23 9.97
N ASP A 66 24.88 -2.11 10.73
CA ASP A 66 25.38 -3.41 10.25
C ASP A 66 24.24 -4.47 10.24
N PHE A 67 23.25 -4.33 11.12
CA PHE A 67 22.04 -5.17 11.15
C PHE A 67 21.12 -4.91 9.95
N GLU A 68 21.03 -3.68 9.46
CA GLU A 68 20.30 -3.35 8.23
C GLU A 68 20.87 -4.09 7.01
N LEU A 69 22.19 -4.24 6.93
CA LEU A 69 22.85 -5.03 5.89
C LEU A 69 22.64 -6.54 6.12
N LYS A 70 22.63 -7.00 7.37
CA LYS A 70 22.35 -8.40 7.73
C LYS A 70 20.90 -8.81 7.46
N ALA A 71 19.96 -7.87 7.45
CA ALA A 71 18.55 -8.13 7.21
C ALA A 71 18.24 -8.55 5.76
N ALA A 72 19.18 -8.36 4.82
CA ALA A 72 19.06 -8.71 3.39
C ALA A 72 17.96 -7.96 2.61
N TYR A 73 17.33 -6.95 3.22
CA TYR A 73 16.38 -6.04 2.59
C TYR A 73 16.55 -4.61 3.15
N GLY A 74 16.21 -3.60 2.34
CA GLY A 74 16.25 -2.19 2.74
C GLY A 74 17.23 -1.34 1.94
N GLU A 75 17.20 -0.03 2.18
CA GLU A 75 17.96 0.99 1.44
C GLU A 75 19.48 0.72 1.48
N ALA A 76 20.00 0.27 2.61
CA ALA A 76 21.42 -0.05 2.76
C ALA A 76 21.87 -1.22 1.86
N VAL A 77 21.00 -2.21 1.64
CA VAL A 77 21.29 -3.37 0.76
C VAL A 77 21.17 -2.95 -0.70
N CYS A 78 20.15 -2.17 -1.06
CA CYS A 78 19.99 -1.63 -2.41
C CYS A 78 21.17 -0.73 -2.82
N ALA A 79 21.66 0.13 -1.92
CA ALA A 79 22.81 1.00 -2.19
C ALA A 79 24.11 0.21 -2.43
N VAL A 80 24.30 -0.92 -1.73
CA VAL A 80 25.44 -1.83 -1.97
C VAL A 80 25.29 -2.54 -3.31
N LEU A 81 24.09 -3.03 -3.61
CA LEU A 81 23.80 -3.70 -4.88
C LEU A 81 24.01 -2.76 -6.07
N ASP A 82 23.52 -1.53 -5.98
CA ASP A 82 23.69 -0.49 -7.01
C ASP A 82 25.17 -0.20 -7.29
N PHE A 83 25.97 -0.03 -6.22
CA PHE A 83 27.42 0.14 -6.35
C PHE A 83 28.11 -1.06 -7.01
N LEU A 84 27.72 -2.29 -6.66
CA LEU A 84 28.28 -3.50 -7.26
C LEU A 84 27.82 -3.66 -8.71
N THR A 85 26.56 -3.34 -9.03
CA THR A 85 26.06 -3.39 -10.39
C THR A 85 26.72 -2.35 -11.27
N ASP A 86 26.90 -1.12 -10.81
CA ASP A 86 27.61 -0.07 -11.55
C ASP A 86 29.04 -0.50 -11.87
N ARG A 87 29.74 -1.12 -10.93
CA ARG A 87 31.10 -1.62 -11.15
C ARG A 87 31.15 -2.83 -12.08
N CYS A 88 30.17 -3.71 -12.02
CA CYS A 88 30.02 -4.80 -12.97
C CYS A 88 29.75 -4.25 -14.39
N LEU A 89 28.84 -3.30 -14.52
CA LEU A 89 28.49 -2.65 -15.79
C LEU A 89 29.68 -1.86 -16.38
N GLU A 90 30.49 -1.19 -15.55
CA GLU A 90 31.75 -0.57 -15.96
C GLU A 90 32.76 -1.60 -16.50
N SER A 91 32.88 -2.77 -15.84
CA SER A 91 33.81 -3.83 -16.23
C SER A 91 33.41 -4.53 -17.53
N GLU A 92 32.10 -4.69 -17.75
CA GLU A 92 31.53 -5.28 -18.96
C GLU A 92 31.34 -4.25 -20.09
N ARG A 93 31.59 -2.95 -19.83
CA ARG A 93 31.30 -1.82 -20.73
C ARG A 93 29.87 -1.86 -21.27
N PHE A 94 28.93 -2.19 -20.38
CA PHE A 94 27.53 -2.29 -20.75
C PHE A 94 26.96 -0.89 -21.00
N VAL A 95 26.18 -0.76 -22.07
CA VAL A 95 25.46 0.47 -22.41
C VAL A 95 23.97 0.16 -22.41
N PHE A 96 23.21 0.89 -21.59
CA PHE A 96 21.76 0.78 -21.59
C PHE A 96 21.20 1.08 -22.98
N LYS A 97 20.54 0.09 -23.57
CA LYS A 97 19.81 0.28 -24.83
C LYS A 97 18.52 1.06 -24.54
N MET A 98 18.15 1.95 -25.45
CA MET A 98 16.93 2.76 -25.32
C MET A 98 15.71 1.84 -25.23
N PRO A 99 14.80 2.02 -24.24
CA PRO A 99 13.61 1.19 -24.11
C PRO A 99 12.73 1.31 -25.35
N LYS A 100 12.51 0.19 -26.06
CA LYS A 100 11.54 0.13 -27.16
C LYS A 100 10.14 0.08 -26.56
N HIS A 101 9.41 1.18 -26.60
CA HIS A 101 7.96 1.14 -26.40
C HIS A 101 7.36 0.54 -27.66
N ASN A 102 6.67 -0.58 -27.51
CA ASN A 102 5.83 -1.10 -28.57
C ASN A 102 4.59 -0.19 -28.57
N GLU A 103 4.56 0.79 -29.47
CA GLU A 103 3.37 1.61 -29.63
C GLU A 103 2.20 0.68 -30.00
N PRO A 104 1.09 0.68 -29.24
CA PRO A 104 -0.11 -0.01 -29.68
C PRO A 104 -0.57 0.65 -30.99
N ALA A 105 -0.89 -0.19 -31.97
CA ALA A 105 -1.37 0.25 -33.27
C ALA A 105 -2.45 1.35 -33.11
N GLU A 106 -2.29 2.44 -33.87
CA GLU A 106 -3.30 3.51 -33.94
C GLU A 106 -4.67 2.89 -34.24
N PRO A 107 -5.72 3.20 -33.46
CA PRO A 107 -7.06 2.83 -33.84
C PRO A 107 -7.50 3.70 -35.02
N ASP A 108 -7.81 3.05 -36.14
CA ASP A 108 -8.48 3.66 -37.29
C ASP A 108 -9.74 4.40 -36.81
N ASP A 109 -9.88 5.64 -37.29
CA ASP A 109 -11.06 6.47 -37.14
C ASP A 109 -12.31 5.75 -37.65
N VAL A 110 -13.17 5.30 -36.72
CA VAL A 110 -14.58 5.04 -36.99
C VAL A 110 -15.43 5.82 -36.00
N ASP A 111 -15.90 6.96 -36.47
CA ASP A 111 -17.07 7.66 -35.94
C ASP A 111 -18.27 6.71 -35.87
N GLY A 112 -19.02 6.77 -34.77
CA GLY A 112 -20.45 6.47 -34.79
C GLY A 112 -20.96 5.52 -33.70
N ASP A 113 -21.43 6.15 -32.62
CA ASP A 113 -22.64 5.81 -31.86
C ASP A 113 -22.75 4.50 -31.05
N ASP A 114 -23.27 4.73 -29.84
CA ASP A 114 -24.13 3.89 -29.01
C ASP A 114 -23.57 2.61 -28.35
N ASP A 115 -23.38 2.76 -27.03
CA ASP A 115 -23.92 1.86 -26.00
C ASP A 115 -23.90 0.36 -26.31
N ALA A 116 -22.78 -0.28 -25.99
CA ALA A 116 -22.76 -1.70 -25.67
C ALA A 116 -21.89 -1.93 -24.44
N MET A 117 -22.56 -2.17 -23.30
CA MET A 117 -21.97 -2.78 -22.11
C MET A 117 -21.33 -4.11 -22.52
N ILE A 118 -19.99 -4.18 -22.47
CA ILE A 118 -19.26 -5.43 -22.68
C ILE A 118 -19.18 -6.14 -21.33
N ASP A 119 -19.96 -7.21 -21.24
CA ASP A 119 -19.98 -8.22 -20.20
C ASP A 119 -18.59 -8.86 -20.08
N ASP A 120 -18.05 -8.93 -18.87
CA ASP A 120 -16.66 -9.36 -18.55
C ASP A 120 -16.59 -10.89 -18.30
N ASP A 121 -17.37 -11.67 -19.06
CA ASP A 121 -17.57 -13.11 -18.84
C ASP A 121 -17.33 -13.96 -20.11
N GLU A 122 -16.25 -13.71 -20.88
CA GLU A 122 -15.69 -14.76 -21.77
C GLU A 122 -14.29 -14.38 -22.32
N ILE A 123 -13.24 -14.65 -21.54
CA ILE A 123 -11.90 -14.83 -22.11
C ILE A 123 -11.68 -16.35 -22.20
N GLU A 124 -11.94 -16.89 -23.39
CA GLU A 124 -11.54 -18.25 -23.75
C GLU A 124 -10.01 -18.34 -23.75
N ASP A 125 -9.46 -19.19 -22.87
CA ASP A 125 -8.05 -19.62 -22.89
C ASP A 125 -7.80 -20.49 -24.15
N GLU A 126 -7.57 -19.87 -25.30
CA GLU A 126 -7.01 -20.54 -26.48
C GLU A 126 -5.49 -20.58 -26.35
N VAL A 127 -4.99 -21.64 -25.71
CA VAL A 127 -3.57 -21.97 -25.64
C VAL A 127 -3.13 -22.51 -27.00
N GLU A 128 -2.72 -21.62 -27.91
CA GLU A 128 -2.11 -21.98 -29.17
C GLU A 128 -0.78 -22.70 -28.88
N ALA A 129 -0.78 -24.01 -29.12
CA ALA A 129 0.40 -24.85 -29.04
C ALA A 129 1.40 -24.41 -30.11
N ILE A 130 2.44 -23.69 -29.69
CA ILE A 130 3.60 -23.42 -30.53
C ILE A 130 4.30 -24.77 -30.76
N GLU A 131 4.06 -25.37 -31.92
CA GLU A 131 4.91 -26.43 -32.46
C GLU A 131 6.33 -25.87 -32.60
N GLU A 132 7.23 -26.34 -31.74
CA GLU A 132 8.66 -26.12 -31.86
C GLU A 132 9.13 -26.68 -33.21
N ASP A 133 9.33 -25.77 -34.15
CA ASP A 133 10.14 -25.95 -35.34
C ASP A 133 11.62 -26.13 -34.90
N ALA A 134 11.94 -27.33 -34.44
CA ALA A 134 13.29 -27.79 -34.13
C ALA A 134 13.64 -29.03 -34.97
N ALA A 135 13.26 -29.03 -36.25
CA ALA A 135 13.79 -29.93 -37.26
C ALA A 135 15.15 -29.40 -37.78
N MET A 136 16.19 -29.44 -36.94
CA MET A 136 17.59 -29.30 -37.39
C MET A 136 18.51 -30.20 -36.58
N PHE A 137 18.30 -31.51 -36.67
CA PHE A 137 19.31 -32.49 -36.33
C PHE A 137 19.30 -33.60 -37.39
N THR A 138 19.94 -33.35 -38.53
CA THR A 138 20.35 -34.44 -39.42
C THR A 138 21.57 -35.09 -38.82
N GLU A 139 21.40 -36.32 -38.34
CA GLU A 139 22.47 -37.25 -37.99
C GLU A 139 23.48 -37.31 -39.14
N ALA A 140 24.60 -36.63 -38.97
CA ALA A 140 25.77 -36.81 -39.81
C ALA A 140 26.44 -38.11 -39.37
N ASP A 141 26.34 -39.11 -40.26
CA ASP A 141 27.08 -40.37 -40.29
C ASP A 141 28.51 -40.24 -39.75
N GLU A 142 28.72 -40.70 -38.51
CA GLU A 142 29.97 -40.65 -37.76
C GLU A 142 31.01 -41.71 -38.20
N ASN A 143 30.93 -42.24 -39.42
CA ASN A 143 31.85 -43.31 -39.85
C ASN A 143 32.55 -43.14 -41.21
N ALA A 144 32.62 -41.92 -41.76
CA ALA A 144 33.28 -41.67 -43.05
C ALA A 144 34.42 -40.62 -43.07
N PHE A 145 34.93 -40.17 -41.91
CA PHE A 145 36.06 -39.23 -41.87
C PHE A 145 37.29 -39.82 -41.18
N VAL A 146 37.82 -40.91 -41.73
CA VAL A 146 39.06 -41.52 -41.24
C VAL A 146 39.99 -41.82 -42.42
N HIS A 147 41.00 -40.96 -42.54
CA HIS A 147 42.31 -41.16 -43.18
C HIS A 147 42.41 -41.01 -44.71
N SER A 148 42.66 -39.79 -45.19
CA SER A 148 43.34 -39.63 -46.49
C SER A 148 44.27 -38.41 -46.64
N GLU A 149 44.38 -37.50 -45.66
CA GLU A 149 45.18 -36.27 -45.89
C GLU A 149 46.38 -36.01 -44.97
N ASN A 150 46.70 -36.91 -44.02
CA ASN A 150 47.88 -36.74 -43.14
C ASN A 150 48.94 -37.84 -43.28
N GLN A 151 48.96 -38.59 -44.37
CA GLN A 151 50.06 -39.51 -44.67
C GLN A 151 51.08 -38.88 -45.63
N LYS A 152 51.48 -37.64 -45.35
CA LYS A 152 52.82 -37.19 -45.74
C LYS A 152 53.78 -37.71 -44.69
N ILE A 153 54.44 -38.81 -45.03
CA ILE A 153 55.68 -39.24 -44.39
C ILE A 153 56.58 -37.99 -44.31
N ILE A 154 56.84 -37.52 -43.10
CA ILE A 154 57.83 -36.47 -42.86
C ILE A 154 59.18 -37.13 -43.10
N GLU A 155 59.68 -37.05 -44.33
CA GLU A 155 61.06 -37.41 -44.64
C GLU A 155 61.98 -36.44 -43.92
N SER A 156 62.71 -36.93 -42.91
CA SER A 156 63.75 -36.14 -42.24
C SER A 156 64.88 -35.89 -43.24
N ARG A 157 65.01 -34.64 -43.70
CA ARG A 157 66.12 -34.17 -44.53
C ARG A 157 67.40 -33.91 -43.71
N VAL A 158 67.68 -34.77 -42.73
CA VAL A 158 68.85 -34.70 -41.86
C VAL A 158 69.65 -35.97 -42.06
N ASP A 159 70.90 -35.83 -42.48
CA ASP A 159 71.82 -36.95 -42.67
C ASP A 159 71.94 -37.78 -41.37
N PRO A 160 71.90 -39.13 -41.42
CA PRO A 160 71.80 -40.00 -40.25
C PRO A 160 73.01 -39.96 -39.29
N ILE A 161 74.04 -39.16 -39.59
CA ILE A 161 75.28 -39.06 -38.81
C ILE A 161 75.22 -37.87 -37.83
N GLU A 162 74.45 -36.82 -38.12
CA GLU A 162 74.34 -35.64 -37.25
C GLU A 162 73.31 -35.80 -36.13
N LEU A 163 72.45 -36.83 -36.20
CA LEU A 163 71.53 -37.22 -35.11
C LEU A 163 72.18 -38.08 -34.01
N ARG A 164 73.53 -38.05 -33.89
CA ARG A 164 74.21 -38.39 -32.63
C ARG A 164 74.15 -37.21 -31.66
N LEU A 165 72.94 -36.73 -31.35
CA LEU A 165 72.70 -36.09 -30.07
C LEU A 165 73.08 -37.10 -28.99
N ASN A 166 73.81 -36.69 -27.97
CA ASN A 166 74.27 -37.50 -26.84
C ASN A 166 73.15 -38.42 -26.28
N ASN A 167 73.01 -39.60 -26.86
CA ASN A 167 71.90 -40.53 -26.65
C ASN A 167 72.08 -41.40 -25.40
N ASN A 168 72.89 -40.95 -24.44
CA ASN A 168 73.17 -41.75 -23.25
C ASN A 168 72.06 -41.63 -22.19
N ASN A 169 71.19 -40.61 -22.29
CA ASN A 169 70.10 -40.35 -21.33
C ASN A 169 68.68 -40.36 -21.95
N VAL A 170 68.50 -39.92 -23.20
CA VAL A 170 67.16 -39.80 -23.82
C VAL A 170 66.45 -41.16 -23.93
N GLY A 171 67.19 -42.23 -24.27
CA GLY A 171 66.66 -43.61 -24.31
C GLY A 171 66.22 -44.18 -22.95
N LYS A 172 66.68 -43.60 -21.84
CA LYS A 172 66.29 -43.98 -20.48
C LYS A 172 65.16 -43.10 -19.95
N GLU A 173 65.08 -41.84 -20.37
CA GLU A 173 64.08 -40.87 -19.92
C GLU A 173 62.67 -41.23 -20.41
N TRP A 174 62.46 -41.59 -21.69
CA TRP A 174 61.14 -42.03 -22.15
C TRP A 174 60.70 -43.34 -21.48
N ARG A 175 61.65 -44.22 -21.14
CA ARG A 175 61.38 -45.44 -20.37
C ARG A 175 61.04 -45.12 -18.92
N SER A 176 61.67 -44.10 -18.33
CA SER A 176 61.30 -43.62 -17.00
C SER A 176 59.90 -43.02 -17.03
N HIS A 177 59.59 -42.19 -18.02
CA HIS A 177 58.26 -41.60 -18.19
C HIS A 177 57.18 -42.65 -18.46
N ILE A 178 57.43 -43.66 -19.28
CA ILE A 178 56.41 -44.72 -19.49
C ILE A 178 56.20 -45.56 -18.23
N ASN A 179 57.26 -45.85 -17.47
CA ASN A 179 57.13 -46.51 -16.17
C ASN A 179 56.44 -45.61 -15.14
N GLN A 180 56.64 -44.29 -15.18
CA GLN A 180 55.90 -43.33 -14.35
C GLN A 180 54.42 -43.27 -14.75
N THR A 181 54.10 -43.21 -16.05
CA THR A 181 52.73 -43.24 -16.55
C THR A 181 52.03 -44.55 -16.20
N MET A 182 52.70 -45.69 -16.27
CA MET A 182 52.14 -46.98 -15.82
C MET A 182 51.85 -46.98 -14.32
N LYS A 183 52.75 -46.42 -13.50
CA LYS A 183 52.53 -46.25 -12.05
C LYS A 183 51.37 -45.28 -11.76
N HIS A 184 51.28 -44.16 -12.47
CA HIS A 184 50.17 -43.23 -12.35
C HIS A 184 48.85 -43.86 -12.80
N SER A 185 48.85 -44.63 -13.88
CA SER A 185 47.70 -45.41 -14.34
C SER A 185 47.22 -46.39 -13.27
N GLU A 186 48.14 -47.10 -12.61
CA GLU A 186 47.80 -48.02 -11.52
C GLU A 186 47.26 -47.28 -10.29
N LEU A 187 47.85 -46.15 -9.93
CA LEU A 187 47.37 -45.30 -8.83
C LEU A 187 45.99 -44.70 -9.13
N ILE A 188 45.76 -44.23 -10.36
CA ILE A 188 44.47 -43.74 -10.82
C ILE A 188 43.44 -44.87 -10.78
N GLN A 189 43.77 -46.05 -11.30
CA GLN A 189 42.86 -47.19 -11.29
C GLN A 189 42.47 -47.65 -9.86
N LYS A 190 43.35 -47.43 -8.88
CA LYS A 190 43.06 -47.68 -7.46
C LYS A 190 42.22 -46.57 -6.81
N ALA A 191 42.45 -45.30 -7.16
CA ALA A 191 41.76 -44.16 -6.56
C ALA A 191 40.37 -43.87 -7.18
N LEU A 192 40.20 -44.13 -8.47
CA LEU A 192 38.97 -43.88 -9.24
C LEU A 192 37.71 -44.53 -8.63
N PRO A 193 37.70 -45.84 -8.27
CA PRO A 193 36.50 -46.45 -7.69
C PRO A 193 36.14 -45.85 -6.33
N THR A 194 37.12 -45.43 -5.53
CA THR A 194 36.87 -44.75 -4.25
C THR A 194 36.25 -43.38 -4.48
N THR A 195 36.79 -42.59 -5.41
CA THR A 195 36.22 -41.28 -5.75
C THR A 195 34.84 -41.39 -6.39
N GLU A 196 34.61 -42.40 -7.24
CA GLU A 196 33.30 -42.66 -7.84
C GLU A 196 32.27 -43.06 -6.78
N SER A 197 32.66 -43.87 -5.79
CA SER A 197 31.79 -44.22 -4.68
C SER A 197 31.43 -43.01 -3.81
N ILE A 198 32.40 -42.13 -3.53
CA ILE A 198 32.14 -40.89 -2.77
C ILE A 198 31.21 -39.98 -3.57
N LEU A 199 31.44 -39.83 -4.87
CA LEU A 199 30.59 -39.02 -5.74
C LEU A 199 29.16 -39.57 -5.79
N LYS A 200 28.98 -40.88 -5.90
CA LYS A 200 27.67 -41.54 -5.82
C LYS A 200 27.01 -41.33 -4.47
N GLN A 201 27.76 -41.39 -3.37
CA GLN A 201 27.24 -41.13 -2.04
C GLN A 201 26.76 -39.67 -1.90
N ILE A 202 27.55 -38.70 -2.36
CA ILE A 202 27.18 -37.28 -2.37
C ILE A 202 25.95 -37.07 -3.25
N ASN A 203 25.90 -37.68 -4.44
CA ASN A 203 24.75 -37.57 -5.33
C ASN A 203 23.47 -38.10 -4.68
N ASN A 204 23.55 -39.24 -3.98
CA ASN A 204 22.40 -39.81 -3.26
C ASN A 204 21.99 -38.94 -2.06
N GLN A 205 22.97 -38.38 -1.33
CA GLN A 205 22.70 -37.45 -0.24
C GLN A 205 22.06 -36.15 -0.74
N LEU A 206 22.56 -35.60 -1.86
CA LEU A 206 22.03 -34.41 -2.50
C LEU A 206 20.63 -34.67 -3.04
N GLY A 207 20.40 -35.80 -3.73
CA GLY A 207 19.07 -36.20 -4.18
C GLY A 207 18.08 -36.33 -3.03
N GLY A 208 18.49 -36.96 -1.92
CA GLY A 208 17.67 -37.03 -0.71
C GLY A 208 17.41 -35.67 -0.06
N ALA A 209 18.37 -34.74 -0.11
CA ALA A 209 18.18 -33.38 0.37
C ALA A 209 17.21 -32.58 -0.52
N VAL A 210 17.31 -32.73 -1.84
CA VAL A 210 16.41 -32.11 -2.81
C VAL A 210 14.97 -32.62 -2.65
N GLU A 211 14.75 -33.93 -2.49
CA GLU A 211 13.40 -34.46 -2.25
C GLU A 211 12.82 -34.02 -0.90
N LYS A 212 13.66 -33.90 0.15
CA LYS A 212 13.26 -33.31 1.43
C LYS A 212 12.90 -31.83 1.30
N MET A 213 13.65 -31.10 0.47
CA MET A 213 13.39 -29.69 0.21
C MET A 213 12.08 -29.52 -0.57
N LYS A 214 11.86 -30.32 -1.61
CA LYS A 214 10.63 -30.34 -2.41
C LYS A 214 9.39 -30.70 -1.59
N SER A 215 9.50 -31.67 -0.68
CA SER A 215 8.39 -32.00 0.22
C SER A 215 8.10 -30.89 1.24
N LYS A 216 9.12 -30.24 1.79
CA LYS A 216 8.96 -29.04 2.64
C LYS A 216 8.35 -27.87 1.87
N GLU A 217 8.80 -27.62 0.65
CA GLU A 217 8.26 -26.59 -0.23
C GLU A 217 6.78 -26.85 -0.53
N LYS A 218 6.41 -28.09 -0.88
CA LYS A 218 5.01 -28.46 -1.10
C LYS A 218 4.16 -28.23 0.14
N TYR A 219 4.64 -28.62 1.31
CA TYR A 219 3.94 -28.39 2.58
C TYR A 219 3.77 -26.89 2.86
N LEU A 220 4.84 -26.13 2.72
CA LEU A 220 4.87 -24.69 2.95
C LEU A 220 3.93 -23.96 1.97
N ASN A 221 3.97 -24.31 0.68
CA ASN A 221 3.04 -23.78 -0.32
C ASN A 221 1.59 -24.10 0.03
N THR A 222 1.30 -25.32 0.48
CA THR A 222 -0.06 -25.68 0.91
C THR A 222 -0.51 -24.85 2.11
N SER A 223 0.35 -24.68 3.12
CA SER A 223 0.06 -23.84 4.29
C SER A 223 -0.11 -22.36 3.91
N PHE A 224 0.70 -21.84 2.99
CA PHE A 224 0.57 -20.48 2.49
C PHE A 224 -0.69 -20.28 1.66
N SER A 225 -1.04 -21.21 0.78
CA SER A 225 -2.30 -21.16 0.05
C SER A 225 -3.51 -21.17 0.99
N GLN A 226 -3.47 -21.97 2.06
CA GLN A 226 -4.52 -21.96 3.09
C GLN A 226 -4.60 -20.58 3.78
N LEU A 227 -3.47 -20.03 4.23
CA LEU A 227 -3.45 -18.72 4.90
C LEU A 227 -3.91 -17.58 3.96
N CYS A 228 -3.54 -17.63 2.68
CA CYS A 228 -4.02 -16.68 1.68
C CYS A 228 -5.54 -16.76 1.51
N ASN A 229 -6.11 -17.97 1.47
CA ASN A 229 -7.56 -18.14 1.40
C ASN A 229 -8.25 -17.61 2.66
N GLU A 230 -7.72 -17.91 3.85
CA GLU A 230 -8.23 -17.38 5.12
C GLU A 230 -8.19 -15.85 5.13
N TYR A 231 -7.08 -15.24 4.68
CA TYR A 231 -6.96 -13.79 4.55
C TYR A 231 -7.98 -13.20 3.56
N GLN A 232 -8.20 -13.84 2.40
CA GLN A 232 -9.20 -13.40 1.44
C GLN A 232 -10.61 -13.46 2.04
N VAL A 233 -10.96 -14.51 2.78
CA VAL A 233 -12.25 -14.63 3.47
C VAL A 233 -12.42 -13.53 4.52
N VAL A 234 -11.40 -13.25 5.33
CA VAL A 234 -11.44 -12.17 6.33
C VAL A 234 -11.54 -10.80 5.66
N LYS A 235 -10.83 -10.58 4.54
CA LYS A 235 -10.92 -9.33 3.77
C LYS A 235 -12.31 -9.14 3.19
N ALA A 236 -12.93 -10.20 2.65
CA ALA A 236 -14.29 -10.14 2.14
C ALA A 236 -15.30 -9.83 3.25
N SER A 237 -15.17 -10.45 4.44
CA SER A 237 -16.06 -10.15 5.56
C SER A 237 -15.87 -8.73 6.12
N LEU A 238 -14.64 -8.21 6.10
CA LEU A 238 -14.36 -6.82 6.47
C LEU A 238 -15.01 -5.84 5.50
N SER A 239 -14.89 -6.07 4.19
CA SER A 239 -15.58 -5.27 3.16
C SER A 239 -17.10 -5.29 3.38
N GLU A 240 -17.69 -6.46 3.65
CA GLU A 240 -19.13 -6.59 3.91
C GLU A 240 -19.56 -5.82 5.18
N ILE A 241 -18.71 -5.81 6.23
CA ILE A 241 -18.97 -5.04 7.45
C ILE A 241 -18.82 -3.53 7.19
N GLU A 242 -17.85 -3.11 6.39
CA GLU A 242 -17.69 -1.71 5.98
C GLU A 242 -18.90 -1.20 5.20
N ASP A 243 -19.42 -2.00 4.26
CA ASP A 243 -20.63 -1.67 3.50
C ASP A 243 -21.86 -1.56 4.41
N LYS A 244 -22.03 -2.50 5.35
CA LYS A 244 -23.11 -2.44 6.36
C LYS A 244 -22.97 -1.23 7.27
N HIS A 245 -21.74 -0.86 7.65
CA HIS A 245 -21.48 0.32 8.47
C HIS A 245 -21.76 1.61 7.70
N SER A 246 -21.37 1.70 6.42
CA SER A 246 -21.69 2.84 5.56
C SER A 246 -23.20 3.01 5.42
N THR A 247 -23.91 1.93 5.07
CA THR A 247 -25.37 1.93 4.91
C THR A 247 -26.08 2.27 6.23
N GLY A 248 -25.60 1.73 7.35
CA GLY A 248 -26.10 2.05 8.68
C GLY A 248 -25.87 3.52 9.06
N THR A 249 -24.71 4.07 8.70
CA THR A 249 -24.37 5.48 8.93
C THR A 249 -25.25 6.42 8.10
N GLU A 250 -25.50 6.08 6.83
CA GLU A 250 -26.44 6.81 5.97
C GLU A 250 -27.86 6.78 6.56
N SER A 251 -28.31 5.60 7.02
CA SER A 251 -29.62 5.45 7.66
C SER A 251 -29.74 6.28 8.95
N VAL A 252 -28.70 6.29 9.79
CA VAL A 252 -28.65 7.13 11.00
C VAL A 252 -28.65 8.61 10.64
N SER A 253 -27.95 9.02 9.57
CA SER A 253 -27.98 10.40 9.09
C SER A 253 -29.38 10.82 8.64
N VAL A 254 -30.09 9.94 7.92
CA VAL A 254 -31.49 10.18 7.51
C VAL A 254 -32.40 10.32 8.73
N LEU A 255 -32.35 9.38 9.67
CA LEU A 255 -33.16 9.45 10.90
C LEU A 255 -32.84 10.69 11.75
N THR A 256 -31.59 11.14 11.75
CA THR A 256 -31.17 12.37 12.43
C THR A 256 -31.78 13.61 11.77
N ASN A 257 -31.80 13.66 10.43
CA ASN A 257 -32.44 14.74 9.68
C ASN A 257 -33.96 14.72 9.86
N GLU A 258 -34.59 13.54 9.89
CA GLU A 258 -36.02 13.40 10.19
C GLU A 258 -36.34 13.88 11.61
N LEU A 259 -35.54 13.51 12.61
CA LEU A 259 -35.70 14.01 13.98
C LEU A 259 -35.54 15.53 14.05
N ALA A 260 -34.60 16.12 13.34
CA ALA A 260 -34.46 17.58 13.26
C ALA A 260 -35.71 18.22 12.63
N THR A 261 -36.23 17.64 11.56
CA THR A 261 -37.46 18.12 10.90
C THR A 261 -38.67 18.03 11.83
N ILE A 262 -38.84 16.92 12.54
CA ILE A 262 -39.92 16.76 13.53
C ILE A 262 -39.75 17.76 14.68
N GLN A 263 -38.52 18.03 15.11
CA GLN A 263 -38.24 19.02 16.15
C GLN A 263 -38.57 20.44 15.70
N ASP A 264 -38.28 20.80 14.44
CA ASP A 264 -38.67 22.07 13.84
C ASP A 264 -40.20 22.18 13.75
N GLN A 265 -40.88 21.13 13.27
CA GLN A 265 -42.35 21.08 13.25
C GLN A 265 -42.96 21.23 14.65
N LEU A 266 -42.35 20.63 15.67
CA LEU A 266 -42.82 20.74 17.05
C LEU A 266 -42.57 22.15 17.61
N SER A 267 -41.47 22.79 17.23
CA SER A 267 -41.19 24.19 17.54
C SER A 267 -42.21 25.13 16.87
N ASP A 268 -42.58 24.88 15.60
CA ASP A 268 -43.59 25.65 14.88
C ASP A 268 -44.98 25.49 15.52
N ILE A 269 -45.37 24.25 15.85
CA ILE A 269 -46.63 23.98 16.56
C ILE A 269 -46.62 24.66 17.94
N LYS A 270 -45.50 24.63 18.66
CA LYS A 270 -45.37 25.33 19.94
C LYS A 270 -45.47 26.84 19.77
N GLY A 271 -44.80 27.42 18.77
CA GLY A 271 -44.88 28.85 18.46
C GLY A 271 -46.31 29.29 18.07
N THR A 272 -47.01 28.48 17.28
CA THR A 272 -48.43 28.75 16.96
C THR A 272 -49.33 28.56 18.18
N MET A 273 -49.05 27.60 19.06
CA MET A 273 -49.77 27.42 20.32
C MET A 273 -49.54 28.60 21.27
N ASP A 274 -48.31 29.10 21.41
CA ASP A 274 -47.97 30.24 22.25
C ASP A 274 -48.57 31.54 21.70
N SER A 275 -48.57 31.71 20.37
CA SER A 275 -49.24 32.83 19.69
C SER A 275 -50.76 32.79 19.91
N ARG A 276 -51.39 31.61 19.73
CA ARG A 276 -52.82 31.43 19.99
C ARG A 276 -53.15 31.60 21.47
N GLY A 277 -52.34 31.06 22.37
CA GLY A 277 -52.48 31.21 23.81
C GLY A 277 -52.35 32.66 24.25
N SER A 278 -51.41 33.40 23.67
CA SER A 278 -51.28 34.84 23.87
C SER A 278 -52.51 35.58 23.34
N SER A 279 -53.02 35.24 22.16
CA SER A 279 -54.26 35.86 21.63
C SER A 279 -55.51 35.51 22.45
N MET A 280 -55.57 34.30 23.02
CA MET A 280 -56.67 33.83 23.86
C MET A 280 -56.62 34.42 25.27
N THR A 281 -55.41 34.75 25.74
CA THR A 281 -55.16 35.39 27.05
C THR A 281 -55.06 36.91 26.92
N ASP A 282 -55.13 37.45 25.70
CA ASP A 282 -55.08 38.89 25.46
C ASP A 282 -56.39 39.53 25.93
N THR A 283 -56.36 40.06 27.15
CA THR A 283 -57.45 40.86 27.72
C THR A 283 -57.43 42.31 27.21
N SER A 284 -56.45 42.70 26.41
CA SER A 284 -56.28 44.07 25.89
C SER A 284 -57.48 44.56 25.07
N PRO A 285 -58.16 43.75 24.21
CA PRO A 285 -59.41 44.15 23.58
C PRO A 285 -60.52 44.44 24.59
N LEU A 286 -60.62 43.62 25.63
CA LEU A 286 -61.60 43.78 26.71
C LEU A 286 -61.34 45.04 27.54
N VAL A 287 -60.06 45.35 27.81
CA VAL A 287 -59.63 46.58 28.47
C VAL A 287 -59.91 47.81 27.60
N LYS A 288 -59.69 47.73 26.28
CA LYS A 288 -60.02 48.81 25.33
C LYS A 288 -61.52 49.10 25.27
N ILE A 289 -62.35 48.05 25.21
CA ILE A 289 -63.82 48.19 25.26
C ILE A 289 -64.24 48.83 26.58
N LYS A 290 -63.68 48.37 27.71
CA LYS A 290 -63.96 48.96 29.03
C LYS A 290 -63.54 50.42 29.11
N ALA A 291 -62.39 50.79 28.53
CA ALA A 291 -61.92 52.17 28.49
C ALA A 291 -62.84 53.06 27.65
N ALA A 292 -63.26 52.60 26.46
CA ALA A 292 -64.21 53.31 25.61
C ALA A 292 -65.58 53.49 26.29
N LEU A 293 -66.09 52.46 26.98
CA LEU A 293 -67.31 52.55 27.78
C LEU A 293 -67.19 53.58 28.90
N GLN A 294 -66.03 53.65 29.56
CA GLN A 294 -65.79 54.64 30.61
C GLN A 294 -65.72 56.06 30.05
N GLU A 295 -65.11 56.24 28.87
CA GLU A 295 -65.04 57.51 28.16
C GLU A 295 -66.43 58.00 27.77
N ILE A 296 -67.25 57.14 27.16
CA ILE A 296 -68.66 57.44 26.83
C ILE A 296 -69.42 57.82 28.10
N LYS A 297 -69.18 57.16 29.24
CA LYS A 297 -69.86 57.47 30.50
C LYS A 297 -69.49 58.86 31.03
N VAL A 298 -68.22 59.26 30.92
CA VAL A 298 -67.77 60.62 31.27
C VAL A 298 -68.36 61.64 30.31
N GLU A 299 -68.42 61.31 29.02
CA GLU A 299 -69.03 62.16 28.00
C GLU A 299 -70.53 62.38 28.25
N ILE A 300 -71.27 61.34 28.64
CA ILE A 300 -72.68 61.44 29.06
C ILE A 300 -72.82 62.38 30.25
N GLN A 301 -72.01 62.24 31.30
CA GLN A 301 -72.04 63.16 32.45
C GLN A 301 -71.75 64.61 32.06
N ASN A 302 -70.84 64.82 31.12
CA ASN A 302 -70.55 66.14 30.58
C ASN A 302 -71.73 66.68 29.76
N PHE A 303 -72.39 65.85 28.96
CA PHE A 303 -73.61 66.23 28.26
C PHE A 303 -74.75 66.55 29.24
N GLU A 304 -74.94 65.79 30.31
CA GLU A 304 -75.91 66.11 31.38
C GLU A 304 -75.61 67.46 32.03
N LEU A 305 -74.34 67.75 32.33
CA LEU A 305 -73.92 69.06 32.86
C LEU A 305 -74.19 70.20 31.87
N ARG A 306 -73.87 70.00 30.59
CA ARG A 306 -74.12 71.00 29.53
C ARG A 306 -75.61 71.21 29.31
N ILE A 307 -76.41 70.14 29.27
CA ILE A 307 -77.87 70.20 29.18
C ILE A 307 -78.42 70.93 30.41
N GLY A 308 -77.93 70.64 31.62
CA GLY A 308 -78.34 71.33 32.85
C GLY A 308 -78.00 72.82 32.85
N VAL A 309 -76.80 73.21 32.40
CA VAL A 309 -76.40 74.62 32.26
C VAL A 309 -77.22 75.32 31.19
N VAL A 310 -77.45 74.68 30.03
CA VAL A 310 -78.30 75.22 28.97
C VAL A 310 -79.75 75.35 29.46
N GLY A 311 -80.27 74.35 30.16
CA GLY A 311 -81.61 74.36 30.76
C GLY A 311 -81.76 75.47 31.80
N GLN A 312 -80.77 75.65 32.70
CA GLN A 312 -80.77 76.76 33.65
C GLN A 312 -80.61 78.11 32.96
N THR A 313 -79.77 78.22 31.93
CA THR A 313 -79.63 79.45 31.12
C THR A 313 -80.95 79.76 30.40
N LEU A 314 -81.65 78.74 29.90
CA LEU A 314 -82.96 78.87 29.28
C LEU A 314 -84.03 79.26 30.30
N LEU A 315 -84.08 78.65 31.47
CA LEU A 315 -84.99 79.04 32.55
C LEU A 315 -84.68 80.44 33.10
N THR A 316 -83.41 80.81 33.20
CA THR A 316 -82.99 82.16 33.66
C THR A 316 -83.29 83.19 32.58
N THR A 317 -83.13 82.88 31.30
CA THR A 317 -83.57 83.76 30.20
C THR A 317 -85.08 83.80 30.08
N GLN A 318 -85.81 82.71 30.37
CA GLN A 318 -87.28 82.67 30.37
C GLN A 318 -87.87 83.42 31.58
N THR A 319 -87.17 83.43 32.72
CA THR A 319 -87.58 84.22 33.91
C THR A 319 -87.09 85.67 33.84
N ALA A 320 -85.96 85.96 33.16
CA ALA A 320 -85.49 87.32 32.89
C ALA A 320 -86.22 87.98 31.71
N ASN A 321 -86.76 87.20 30.78
CA ASN A 321 -87.58 87.64 29.66
C ASN A 321 -89.04 87.26 29.97
N GLY A 322 -89.62 87.97 30.92
CA GLY A 322 -90.99 87.71 31.37
C GLY A 322 -92.00 87.68 30.22
N GLY A 323 -92.81 86.63 30.22
CA GLY A 323 -94.10 86.56 29.52
C GLY A 323 -94.06 85.84 28.18
N GLY A 324 -94.27 84.53 28.19
CA GLY A 324 -94.54 83.77 26.98
C GLY A 324 -94.82 82.30 27.29
N ASP A 325 -96.07 82.01 27.63
CA ASP A 325 -96.64 80.65 27.56
C ASP A 325 -96.35 80.06 26.18
N ILE A 326 -95.68 78.92 26.15
CA ILE A 326 -95.71 78.00 25.02
C ILE A 326 -95.87 76.60 25.61
N ASP A 327 -97.13 76.16 25.58
CA ASP A 327 -97.49 74.75 25.60
C ASP A 327 -96.77 74.02 24.47
N VAL A 328 -96.06 72.94 24.81
CA VAL A 328 -95.72 71.89 23.85
C VAL A 328 -96.19 70.57 24.44
N GLU A 329 -97.43 70.24 24.12
CA GLU A 329 -97.93 68.87 24.04
C GLU A 329 -97.19 68.10 22.93
N GLY A 330 -97.03 66.79 23.18
CA GLY A 330 -96.73 65.78 22.16
C GLY A 330 -95.23 65.64 21.87
N GLY A 331 -94.65 64.46 21.86
CA GLY A 331 -95.18 63.11 21.79
C GLY A 331 -94.02 62.19 21.40
N ASP A 332 -94.35 60.92 21.28
CA ASP A 332 -93.55 59.83 20.71
C ASP A 332 -92.60 59.10 21.68
N ASP A 333 -93.25 58.17 22.37
CA ASP A 333 -92.82 56.77 22.45
C ASP A 333 -91.92 56.36 21.28
N LEU A 334 -90.70 55.96 21.59
CA LEU A 334 -89.95 54.97 20.81
C LEU A 334 -89.19 54.07 21.79
N ASP A 335 -89.91 53.06 22.26
CA ASP A 335 -89.32 51.74 22.49
C ASP A 335 -88.77 51.25 21.13
N ASP A 336 -87.51 50.84 21.09
CA ASP A 336 -87.06 49.67 20.33
C ASP A 336 -85.62 49.31 20.71
N GLU A 337 -85.53 48.32 21.60
CA GLU A 337 -84.85 47.05 21.30
C GLU A 337 -83.49 47.14 20.58
N PHE A 338 -82.41 47.31 21.35
CA PHE A 338 -81.06 46.88 20.95
C PHE A 338 -80.68 45.61 21.72
N ALA A 339 -81.19 44.49 21.23
CA ALA A 339 -80.65 43.16 21.49
C ALA A 339 -79.88 42.70 20.23
N ASP A 340 -78.57 42.95 20.21
CA ASP A 340 -77.53 42.03 19.73
C ASP A 340 -76.22 42.79 19.49
N ALA A 341 -75.21 42.50 20.32
CA ALA A 341 -73.79 42.51 19.99
C ALA A 341 -72.99 41.86 21.14
#